data_AF-A0A7J9FCD4-F1
#
_entry.id   AF-A0A7J9FCD4-F1
#
_cell.length_a   1.000
_cell.length_b   1.000
_cell.length_c   1.000
_cell.angle_alpha   90.00
_cell.angle_beta   90.00
_cell.angle_gamma   90.00
#
_symmetry.space_group_name_H-M   'P 1'
#
loop_
_entity.id
_entity.type
_entity.pdbx_description
1 polymer ?
#
loop_
_entity_poly.entity_id
_entity_poly.type
_entity_poly.pdbx_seq_one_letter_code
_entity_poly.pdbx_strand_id
1 'polypeptide(L)' 'MRFWDLRAPWLEPLRGLNGLDLSRLKKDIQPWQERHPAKHMMHAPLGSLNSIGGVAIEINAVNYVFSRS' A
#
# COMPACT_ATOMS: atom_id res chain seq x y z
N MET A 1 9.71 10.77 -9.06
CA MET A 1 8.56 10.17 -8.34
C MET A 1 8.83 10.29 -6.84
N ARG A 2 7.85 10.68 -6.00
CA ARG A 2 8.10 11.14 -4.60
C ARG A 2 8.35 10.04 -3.55
N PHE A 3 7.95 8.79 -3.79
CA PHE A 3 7.98 7.71 -2.78
C PHE A 3 8.94 6.56 -3.11
N TRP A 4 9.95 6.80 -3.95
CA TRP A 4 10.86 5.74 -4.42
C TRP A 4 11.73 5.15 -3.31
N ASP A 5 11.97 5.91 -2.23
CA ASP A 5 12.75 5.48 -1.07
C ASP A 5 12.02 4.50 -0.14
N LEU A 6 10.72 4.23 -0.38
CA LEU A 6 9.95 3.26 0.41
C LEU A 6 10.64 1.91 0.41
N ARG A 7 10.89 1.34 1.59
CA ARG A 7 11.30 -0.05 1.77
C ARG A 7 10.24 -0.79 2.57
N ALA A 8 9.76 -1.90 2.04
CA ALA A 8 8.70 -2.69 2.65
C ALA A 8 9.00 -4.18 2.49
N PRO A 9 8.76 -5.02 3.51
CA PRO A 9 9.14 -6.43 3.47
C PRO A 9 8.46 -7.23 2.34
N TRP A 10 7.30 -6.77 1.85
CA TRP A 10 6.61 -7.36 0.70
C TRP A 10 7.13 -6.87 -0.67
N LEU A 11 7.95 -5.80 -0.70
CA LEU A 11 8.51 -5.20 -1.93
C LEU A 11 10.01 -5.50 -2.09
N GLU A 12 10.77 -5.56 -0.99
CA GLU A 12 12.22 -5.81 -1.02
C GLU A 12 12.63 -7.08 -1.79
N PRO A 13 11.90 -8.22 -1.72
CA PRO A 13 12.26 -9.41 -2.50
C PRO A 13 12.28 -9.19 -4.03
N LEU A 14 11.52 -8.21 -4.51
CA LEU A 14 11.43 -7.84 -5.93
C LEU A 14 12.50 -6.81 -6.34
N ARG A 15 13.31 -6.31 -5.40
CA ARG A 15 14.44 -5.44 -5.68
C ARG A 15 15.72 -6.24 -5.94
N GLY A 16 16.46 -5.83 -6.97
CA GLY A 16 17.83 -6.20 -7.25
C GLY A 16 18.78 -5.01 -7.07
N LEU A 17 20.01 -5.15 -7.58
CA LEU A 17 21.09 -4.16 -7.42
C LEU A 17 20.74 -2.78 -7.99
N ASN A 18 19.95 -2.74 -9.07
CA ASN A 18 19.60 -1.51 -9.79
C ASN A 18 18.15 -1.03 -9.52
N GLY A 19 17.51 -1.50 -8.45
CA GLY A 19 16.11 -1.20 -8.15
C GLY A 19 15.20 -2.40 -8.44
N LEU A 20 13.99 -2.19 -8.96
CA LEU A 20 13.05 -3.29 -9.22
C LEU A 20 13.54 -4.17 -10.37
N ASP A 21 13.58 -5.49 -10.14
CA ASP A 21 14.04 -6.46 -11.13
C ASP A 21 12.89 -6.95 -12.02
N LEU A 22 13.00 -6.70 -13.33
CA LEU A 22 12.00 -7.07 -14.32
C LEU A 22 11.77 -8.58 -14.42
N SER A 23 12.79 -9.40 -14.15
CA SER A 23 12.67 -10.86 -14.21
C SER A 23 11.83 -11.38 -13.05
N ARG A 24 12.08 -10.87 -11.84
CA ARG A 24 11.34 -11.20 -10.62
C ARG A 24 9.90 -10.73 -10.67
N LEU A 25 9.66 -9.53 -11.20
CA LEU A 25 8.29 -9.02 -11.39
C LEU A 25 7.43 -9.92 -12.29
N LYS A 26 8.04 -10.63 -13.24
CA LYS A 26 7.31 -11.52 -14.16
C LYS A 26 7.03 -12.91 -13.58
N LYS A 27 7.88 -13.38 -12.66
CA LYS A 27 7.90 -14.81 -12.27
C LYS A 27 7.77 -15.08 -10.78
N ASP A 28 8.17 -14.12 -9.94
CA ASP A 28 8.46 -14.39 -8.53
C ASP A 28 7.46 -13.73 -7.56
N ILE A 29 6.41 -13.07 -8.08
CA ILE A 29 5.36 -12.48 -7.25
C ILE A 29 4.57 -13.59 -6.55
N GLN A 30 4.60 -13.57 -5.21
CA GLN A 30 3.86 -14.52 -4.39
C GLN A 30 2.44 -14.02 -4.05
N PRO A 31 1.45 -14.91 -3.85
CA PRO A 31 0.08 -14.49 -3.50
C PRO A 31 -0.03 -13.64 -2.23
N TRP A 32 0.82 -13.88 -1.23
CA TRP A 32 0.85 -13.04 -0.03
C TRP A 32 1.37 -11.63 -0.36
N GLN A 33 2.39 -11.50 -1.22
CA GLN A 33 2.91 -10.21 -1.67
C GLN A 33 1.90 -9.40 -2.48
N GLU A 34 0.87 -10.02 -3.04
CA GLU A 34 -0.25 -9.31 -3.66
C GLU A 34 -1.26 -8.81 -2.61
N ARG A 35 -1.57 -9.64 -1.62
CA ARG A 35 -2.53 -9.30 -0.55
C ARG A 35 -2.05 -8.18 0.37
N HIS A 36 -0.74 -8.09 0.67
CA HIS A 36 -0.21 -7.04 1.54
C HIS A 36 -0.38 -5.62 0.97
N PRO A 37 0.08 -5.31 -0.26
CA PRO A 37 -0.20 -4.04 -0.91
C PRO A 37 -1.69 -3.75 -1.05
N ALA A 38 -2.51 -4.75 -1.42
CA ALA A 38 -3.95 -4.57 -1.53
C ALA A 38 -4.56 -4.11 -0.20
N LYS A 39 -4.17 -4.72 0.92
CA LYS A 39 -4.58 -4.30 2.26
C LYS A 39 -4.13 -2.86 2.57
N HIS A 40 -2.87 -2.52 2.30
CA HIS A 40 -2.37 -1.16 2.59
C HIS A 40 -3.02 -0.09 1.71
N MET A 41 -3.39 -0.44 0.48
CA MET A 41 -4.09 0.45 -0.43
C MET A 41 -5.54 0.68 0.00
N MET A 42 -6.27 -0.39 0.34
CA MET A 42 -7.65 -0.30 0.82
C MET A 42 -7.78 0.39 2.18
N HIS A 43 -6.71 0.38 2.98
CA HIS A 43 -6.67 1.01 4.30
C HIS A 43 -5.68 2.18 4.35
N ALA A 44 -5.59 2.94 3.26
CA ALA A 44 -4.77 4.15 3.19
C ALA A 44 -5.10 5.11 4.36
N PRO A 45 -4.11 5.87 4.88
CA PRO A 45 -4.28 6.75 6.04
C PRO A 45 -5.01 8.05 5.70
N LEU A 46 -6.23 7.92 5.20
CA LEU A 46 -7.13 8.99 4.83
C LEU A 46 -8.46 8.78 5.55
N GLY A 47 -8.94 9.82 6.22
CA GLY A 47 -10.21 9.80 6.91
C GLY A 47 -10.55 11.16 7.51
N SER A 48 -11.75 11.25 8.05
CA SER A 48 -12.33 12.47 8.64
C SER A 48 -12.40 12.38 10.17
N LEU A 49 -12.67 13.51 10.82
CA LEU A 49 -12.73 13.61 12.28
C LEU A 49 -13.83 12.74 12.93
N ASN A 50 -14.91 12.43 12.21
CA ASN A 50 -15.99 11.56 12.67
C ASN A 50 -15.82 10.10 12.21
N SER A 51 -14.59 9.71 11.92
CA SER A 51 -14.18 8.35 11.55
C SER A 51 -14.71 7.82 10.22
N ILE A 52 -15.12 8.67 9.28
CA ILE A 52 -15.39 8.22 7.90
C ILE A 52 -14.04 8.07 7.19
N GLY A 53 -13.71 6.84 6.80
CA GLY A 53 -12.49 6.50 6.07
C GLY A 53 -12.60 6.82 4.58
N GLY A 54 -11.46 7.12 3.96
CA GLY A 54 -11.38 7.47 2.55
C GLY A 54 -11.03 8.95 2.31
N VAL A 55 -11.17 9.38 1.05
CA VAL A 55 -10.96 10.75 0.61
C VAL A 55 -12.05 11.70 1.17
N ALA A 56 -11.76 13.00 1.26
CA ALA A 56 -12.67 14.02 1.80
C ALA A 56 -14.07 14.09 1.14
N ILE A 57 -14.26 13.51 -0.04
CA ILE A 57 -15.54 13.44 -0.76
C ILE A 57 -16.23 12.07 -0.64
N GLU A 58 -15.71 11.16 0.18
CA GLU A 58 -16.34 9.86 0.42
C GLU A 58 -17.68 10.00 1.15
N ILE A 59 -18.60 9.11 0.80
CA ILE A 59 -19.87 8.95 1.51
C ILE A 59 -19.64 8.21 2.84
N ASN A 60 -20.58 8.34 3.78
CA ASN A 60 -20.49 7.64 5.06
C ASN A 60 -20.73 6.12 4.89
N ALA A 61 -19.67 5.37 4.61
CA ALA A 61 -19.72 3.93 4.35
C ALA A 61 -18.76 3.11 5.22
N VAL A 62 -17.56 3.61 5.50
CA VAL A 62 -16.53 2.87 6.23
C VAL A 62 -16.10 3.63 7.47
N ASN A 63 -16.23 3.01 8.64
CA ASN A 63 -15.75 3.55 9.91
C ASN A 63 -14.27 3.19 10.11
N TYR A 64 -13.35 4.06 9.69
CA TYR A 64 -11.90 3.83 9.75
C TYR A 64 -11.10 5.14 9.71
N VAL A 65 -10.16 5.29 10.64
CA VAL A 65 -9.08 6.29 10.60
C VAL A 65 -7.79 5.60 11.03
N PHE A 66 -6.70 5.85 10.33
CA PHE A 66 -5.42 5.24 10.65
C PHE A 66 -4.85 5.87 11.93
N SER A 67 -4.27 5.05 12.81
CA SER A 67 -3.74 5.54 14.10
C SER A 67 -2.58 6.53 13.99
N ARG A 68 -2.00 6.73 12.79
CA ARG A 68 -0.94 7.72 12.54
C ARG A 68 -1.39 8.90 11.67
N SER A 69 -2.68 9.05 11.43
CA SER A 69 -3.26 10.22 10.73
C SER A 69 -3.19 11.48 11.59
#